data_AF-A0A430FCS9-F1
#
_entry.id   AF-A0A430FCS9-F1
#
_cell.length_a   1.000
_cell.length_b   1.000
_cell.length_c   1.000
_cell.angle_alpha   90.00
_cell.angle_beta   90.00
_cell.angle_gamma   90.00
#
_symmetry.space_group_name_H-M   'P 1'
#
loop_
_entity.id
_entity.type
_entity.pdbx_description
1 polymer ?
#
loop_
_entity_poly.entity_id
_entity_poly.type
_entity_poly.pdbx_seq_one_letter_code
_entity_poly.pdbx_strand_id
1 'polypeptide(L)'
;MKCGNCGAACEDGDVFCPSCGAPVETPKKKAEPKPKQQEPKAAPNPASAPQTAPADEATQVMNPTGLRADAGTHTPSTCPVCGRALDPDEAFCSGCGARIPGVVAPEVPPAQSAPNGPMQGPGPMPFPGNVPGQPGMPNGQPGMTAAVKKKIPPLTIALIAALIVVVLFAAVALFGGKGNSSSGTAGTTASDQGTSSSSSSSSGGSSTCSTAPKATVATVDTMNDYLVTTVHFSSSCSGSSKDVFGSNNTEIKISDSDGLVASAVFDFSSDPVDISSSSAQARLAFATNQYWRVPEQIDATDLTVTVSTATAADGSASSPASGVMAGANAMGNDDRESAAHQALEDQISHDKSAASGFYYTYTTQLSSKRLDLDAEGKVWSYQDIWAEFLGFKSRYPNALLIWSNDYPTYTKKGPSEYYVTLSGESFSSTDDATGWCSANGYDSDHCLPVDLS
;
A
#
# COMPACT_ATOMS: atom_id res chain seq x y z
N MET A 1 -16.82 -26.44 23.76
CA MET A 1 -17.33 -26.88 22.44
C MET A 1 -16.24 -26.83 21.37
N LYS A 2 -16.46 -27.34 20.15
CA LYS A 2 -15.52 -27.16 19.03
C LYS A 2 -16.19 -26.32 17.95
N CYS A 3 -15.45 -25.36 17.39
CA CYS A 3 -15.92 -24.51 16.29
C CYS A 3 -16.29 -25.37 15.08
N GLY A 4 -17.50 -25.18 14.53
CA GLY A 4 -17.98 -25.91 13.36
C GLY A 4 -17.20 -25.57 12.07
N ASN A 5 -16.54 -24.41 12.03
CA ASN A 5 -15.81 -23.94 10.86
C ASN A 5 -14.34 -24.41 10.83
N CYS A 6 -13.60 -24.22 11.94
CA CYS A 6 -12.16 -24.52 12.00
C CYS A 6 -11.76 -25.61 13.01
N GLY A 7 -12.72 -26.21 13.73
CA GLY A 7 -12.49 -27.34 14.65
C GLY A 7 -11.76 -27.01 15.96
N ALA A 8 -11.33 -25.75 16.14
CA ALA A 8 -10.67 -25.27 17.34
C ALA A 8 -11.61 -25.36 18.57
N ALA A 9 -11.02 -25.52 19.76
CA ALA A 9 -11.78 -25.56 21.00
C ALA A 9 -12.29 -24.15 21.34
N CYS A 10 -13.58 -24.05 21.67
CA CYS A 10 -14.26 -22.83 22.10
C CYS A 10 -14.85 -23.06 23.50
N GLU A 11 -14.87 -22.02 24.32
CA GLU A 11 -15.42 -22.06 25.68
C GLU A 11 -16.91 -21.74 25.68
N ASP A 12 -17.64 -22.17 26.71
CA ASP A 12 -19.08 -21.89 26.84
C ASP A 12 -19.28 -20.39 27.12
N GLY A 13 -19.78 -19.67 26.12
CA GLY A 13 -19.92 -18.21 26.15
C GLY A 13 -19.24 -17.50 24.98
N ASP A 14 -18.37 -18.19 24.24
CA ASP A 14 -17.71 -17.65 23.06
C ASP A 14 -18.67 -17.57 21.87
N VAL A 15 -18.88 -16.36 21.37
CA VAL A 15 -19.76 -16.08 20.23
C VAL A 15 -19.03 -16.32 18.90
N PHE A 16 -17.73 -16.01 18.85
CA PHE A 16 -16.86 -16.24 17.71
C PHE A 16 -15.63 -17.02 18.14
N CYS A 17 -15.19 -17.94 17.28
CA CYS A 17 -13.99 -18.71 17.52
C CYS A 17 -12.77 -17.77 17.55
N PRO A 18 -12.01 -17.72 18.65
CA PRO A 18 -10.88 -16.79 18.79
C PRO A 18 -9.73 -17.07 17.83
N SER A 19 -9.71 -18.25 17.20
CA SER A 19 -8.68 -18.63 16.22
C SER A 19 -9.02 -18.29 14.78
N CYS A 20 -10.31 -18.27 14.40
CA CYS A 20 -10.70 -18.13 12.99
C CYS A 20 -11.85 -17.14 12.75
N GLY A 21 -12.33 -16.47 13.80
CA GLY A 21 -13.38 -15.45 13.72
C GLY A 21 -14.78 -15.96 13.36
N ALA A 22 -14.96 -17.26 13.14
CA ALA A 22 -16.24 -17.85 12.73
C ALA A 22 -17.20 -18.06 13.92
N PRO A 23 -18.53 -17.88 13.76
CA PRO A 23 -19.48 -17.98 14.85
C PRO A 23 -19.68 -19.42 15.36
N VAL A 24 -19.90 -19.59 16.68
CA VAL A 24 -20.07 -20.89 17.34
C VAL A 24 -21.56 -21.16 17.62
N GLU A 25 -22.17 -22.14 16.95
CA GLU A 25 -23.60 -22.45 17.11
C GLU A 25 -23.91 -23.22 18.41
N THR A 26 -24.88 -22.73 19.20
CA THR A 26 -25.44 -23.46 20.36
C THR A 26 -26.90 -23.89 20.11
N PRO A 27 -27.34 -25.10 20.54
CA PRO A 27 -28.68 -25.60 20.22
C PRO A 27 -29.77 -25.02 21.13
N LYS A 28 -30.82 -24.44 20.54
CA LYS A 28 -32.01 -23.89 21.25
C LYS A 28 -32.96 -24.99 21.78
N LYS A 29 -33.43 -24.86 23.03
CA LYS A 29 -34.46 -25.71 23.68
C LYS A 29 -35.89 -25.16 23.40
N LYS A 30 -36.82 -26.04 23.02
CA LYS A 30 -38.25 -25.75 22.68
C LYS A 30 -39.09 -25.30 23.90
N ALA A 31 -40.04 -24.38 23.69
CA ALA A 31 -41.06 -23.97 24.66
C ALA A 31 -42.50 -24.30 24.19
N GLU A 32 -43.39 -24.48 25.17
CA GLU A 32 -44.76 -25.06 25.16
C GLU A 32 -45.87 -23.96 25.11
N PRO A 33 -47.16 -24.25 24.74
CA PRO A 33 -48.15 -23.21 24.40
C PRO A 33 -49.14 -22.81 25.51
N LYS A 34 -49.61 -21.54 25.48
CA LYS A 34 -50.64 -20.93 26.37
C LYS A 34 -52.03 -20.81 25.70
N PRO A 35 -53.14 -20.55 26.45
CA PRO A 35 -54.50 -21.03 26.12
C PRO A 35 -55.48 -19.96 25.59
N LYS A 36 -56.61 -20.49 25.08
CA LYS A 36 -57.73 -19.86 24.36
C LYS A 36 -58.59 -18.88 25.19
N GLN A 37 -59.20 -17.90 24.51
CA GLN A 37 -60.39 -17.19 24.97
C GLN A 37 -61.45 -17.05 23.86
N GLN A 38 -62.70 -16.92 24.32
CA GLN A 38 -63.97 -17.35 23.71
C GLN A 38 -64.69 -16.33 22.79
N GLU A 39 -65.52 -16.91 21.92
CA GLU A 39 -66.46 -16.35 20.95
C GLU A 39 -67.85 -16.04 21.57
N PRO A 40 -68.72 -15.26 20.90
CA PRO A 40 -70.14 -15.62 20.85
C PRO A 40 -70.82 -15.48 19.46
N LYS A 41 -71.31 -16.64 18.93
CA LYS A 41 -72.68 -17.01 18.42
C LYS A 41 -73.59 -15.94 17.78
N ALA A 42 -74.47 -16.19 16.79
CA ALA A 42 -74.84 -17.34 15.94
C ALA A 42 -75.79 -16.85 14.79
N ALA A 43 -75.93 -17.67 13.74
CA ALA A 43 -76.66 -17.47 12.46
C ALA A 43 -78.23 -17.50 12.56
N PRO A 44 -79.01 -17.35 11.46
CA PRO A 44 -79.21 -18.47 10.49
C PRO A 44 -79.39 -18.09 8.98
N ASN A 45 -79.17 -19.11 8.15
CA ASN A 45 -79.35 -19.25 6.67
C ASN A 45 -80.87 -19.33 6.28
N PRO A 46 -81.37 -19.46 5.01
CA PRO A 46 -80.79 -20.22 3.89
C PRO A 46 -81.09 -19.77 2.41
N ALA A 47 -80.50 -20.53 1.48
CA ALA A 47 -81.08 -21.08 0.24
C ALA A 47 -80.79 -20.44 -1.14
N SER A 48 -80.26 -21.32 -2.00
CA SER A 48 -80.55 -21.55 -3.43
C SER A 48 -79.92 -20.70 -4.54
N ALA A 49 -79.05 -21.38 -5.31
CA ALA A 49 -78.74 -21.14 -6.72
C ALA A 49 -80.02 -21.29 -7.61
N PRO A 50 -80.11 -20.81 -8.88
CA PRO A 50 -79.12 -21.07 -9.95
C PRO A 50 -78.84 -19.94 -11.00
N GLN A 51 -77.65 -20.05 -11.60
CA GLN A 51 -77.23 -19.78 -12.98
C GLN A 51 -78.09 -18.89 -13.90
N THR A 52 -77.52 -17.81 -14.48
CA THR A 52 -77.44 -17.59 -15.95
C THR A 52 -76.40 -16.50 -16.29
N ALA A 53 -75.77 -16.65 -17.46
CA ALA A 53 -74.69 -15.85 -18.04
C ALA A 53 -75.22 -14.59 -18.83
N PRO A 54 -74.48 -13.98 -19.77
CA PRO A 54 -73.41 -13.00 -19.54
C PRO A 54 -73.58 -11.71 -20.38
N ALA A 55 -72.56 -10.84 -20.26
CA ALA A 55 -72.00 -9.94 -21.28
C ALA A 55 -72.30 -8.43 -21.20
N ASP A 56 -71.18 -7.73 -21.27
CA ASP A 56 -70.89 -6.39 -21.78
C ASP A 56 -70.95 -5.13 -20.90
N GLU A 57 -69.87 -4.36 -21.13
CA GLU A 57 -69.73 -2.91 -21.05
C GLU A 57 -69.37 -2.26 -19.70
N ALA A 58 -68.12 -1.79 -19.61
CA ALA A 58 -67.85 -0.38 -19.31
C ALA A 58 -66.38 -0.04 -19.57
N THR A 59 -66.15 0.60 -20.72
CA THR A 59 -65.10 1.61 -20.85
C THR A 59 -65.41 2.73 -19.84
N GLN A 60 -64.42 3.24 -19.10
CA GLN A 60 -64.11 4.67 -19.13
C GLN A 60 -62.88 5.07 -18.32
N VAL A 61 -62.13 5.94 -18.99
CA VAL A 61 -61.02 6.77 -18.58
C VAL A 61 -61.49 7.79 -17.53
N MET A 62 -60.69 8.04 -16.49
CA MET A 62 -60.17 9.37 -16.09
C MET A 62 -59.63 9.36 -14.65
N ASN A 63 -58.42 9.93 -14.54
CA ASN A 63 -57.68 10.45 -13.38
C ASN A 63 -58.55 11.33 -12.44
N PRO A 64 -58.03 11.93 -11.33
CA PRO A 64 -56.79 11.72 -10.56
C PRO A 64 -57.04 11.73 -9.02
N THR A 65 -55.93 11.78 -8.25
CA THR A 65 -55.77 12.42 -6.92
C THR A 65 -55.74 11.51 -5.69
N GLY A 66 -54.52 11.36 -5.14
CA GLY A 66 -54.17 11.68 -3.74
C GLY A 66 -54.60 10.73 -2.61
N LEU A 67 -53.62 10.29 -1.81
CA LEU A 67 -53.59 10.21 -0.32
C LEU A 67 -52.48 9.20 0.08
N ARG A 68 -51.32 9.68 0.55
CA ARG A 68 -50.99 9.91 1.98
C ARG A 68 -50.57 8.60 2.68
N ALA A 69 -49.26 8.35 2.74
CA ALA A 69 -48.67 7.34 3.61
C ALA A 69 -48.28 7.96 4.95
N ASP A 70 -48.78 7.35 6.01
CA ASP A 70 -48.61 7.72 7.41
C ASP A 70 -47.19 7.36 7.89
N ALA A 71 -46.51 8.32 8.50
CA ALA A 71 -45.19 8.15 9.10
C ALA A 71 -45.35 7.67 10.55
N GLY A 72 -45.12 6.38 10.77
CA GLY A 72 -44.95 5.80 12.09
C GLY A 72 -43.47 5.65 12.44
N THR A 73 -42.95 6.48 13.33
CA THR A 73 -41.61 6.39 13.92
C THR A 73 -41.54 5.18 14.86
N HIS A 74 -40.97 4.08 14.40
CA HIS A 74 -40.49 3.00 15.26
C HIS A 74 -38.98 2.87 15.10
N THR A 75 -38.23 3.37 16.09
CA THR A 75 -36.80 3.09 16.24
C THR A 75 -36.62 1.59 16.54
N PRO A 76 -35.87 0.83 15.72
CA PRO A 76 -35.65 -0.58 15.99
C PRO A 76 -34.82 -0.73 17.26
N SER A 77 -35.31 -1.50 18.23
CA SER A 77 -34.63 -1.72 19.53
C SER A 77 -33.45 -2.69 19.43
N THR A 78 -33.20 -3.26 18.25
CA THR A 78 -32.13 -4.21 17.96
C THR A 78 -31.53 -3.96 16.59
N CYS A 79 -30.21 -4.18 16.46
CA CYS A 79 -29.44 -3.99 15.26
C CYS A 79 -29.90 -4.97 14.17
N PRO A 80 -30.30 -4.50 12.98
CA PRO A 80 -30.73 -5.37 11.90
C PRO A 80 -29.58 -6.20 11.30
N VAL A 81 -28.33 -5.83 11.54
CA VAL A 81 -27.14 -6.51 10.99
C VAL A 81 -26.56 -7.53 11.97
N CYS A 82 -26.42 -7.18 13.25
CA CYS A 82 -25.79 -8.05 14.25
C CYS A 82 -26.69 -8.41 15.46
N GLY A 83 -27.98 -8.04 15.44
CA GLY A 83 -28.99 -8.46 16.42
C GLY A 83 -28.85 -7.87 17.82
N ARG A 84 -27.78 -7.11 18.10
CA ARG A 84 -27.50 -6.46 19.38
C ARG A 84 -28.59 -5.43 19.74
N ALA A 85 -28.94 -5.30 21.01
CA ALA A 85 -29.80 -4.21 21.47
C ALA A 85 -29.14 -2.84 21.20
N LEU A 86 -29.93 -1.89 20.71
CA LEU A 86 -29.49 -0.54 20.35
C LEU A 86 -29.94 0.48 21.39
N ASP A 87 -29.08 1.45 21.68
CA ASP A 87 -29.45 2.61 22.48
C ASP A 87 -30.22 3.65 21.62
N PRO A 88 -31.17 4.42 22.19
CA PRO A 88 -32.11 5.25 21.42
C PRO A 88 -31.47 6.33 20.54
N ASP A 89 -30.26 6.77 20.90
CA ASP A 89 -29.51 7.84 20.24
C ASP A 89 -28.28 7.31 19.47
N GLU A 90 -28.11 5.98 19.38
CA GLU A 90 -26.96 5.35 18.74
C GLU A 90 -27.17 5.25 17.23
N ALA A 91 -26.54 6.17 16.48
CA ALA A 91 -26.61 6.17 15.01
C ALA A 91 -25.90 4.96 14.35
N PHE A 92 -25.00 4.29 15.09
CA PHE A 92 -24.19 3.15 14.62
C PHE A 92 -24.01 2.10 15.70
N CYS A 93 -24.34 0.84 15.41
CA CYS A 93 -24.20 -0.25 16.37
C CYS A 93 -22.74 -0.40 16.82
N SER A 94 -22.47 -0.12 18.09
CA SER A 94 -21.12 -0.18 18.65
C SER A 94 -20.45 -1.55 18.55
N GLY A 95 -21.22 -2.63 18.37
CA GLY A 95 -20.72 -4.01 18.24
C GLY A 95 -20.31 -4.45 16.83
N CYS A 96 -20.88 -3.89 15.77
CA CYS A 96 -20.60 -4.34 14.40
C CYS A 96 -20.40 -3.20 13.39
N GLY A 97 -20.48 -1.95 13.82
CA GLY A 97 -20.30 -0.77 12.96
C GLY A 97 -21.49 -0.45 12.04
N ALA A 98 -22.47 -1.34 11.94
CA ALA A 98 -23.64 -1.15 11.10
C ALA A 98 -24.49 0.05 11.53
N ARG A 99 -24.92 0.86 10.55
CA ARG A 99 -25.77 2.04 10.75
C ARG A 99 -27.21 1.67 11.09
N ILE A 100 -27.84 2.42 11.99
CA ILE A 100 -29.24 2.21 12.41
C ILE A 100 -30.18 3.11 11.60
N PRO A 101 -31.16 2.57 10.87
CA PRO A 101 -32.08 3.38 10.07
C PRO A 101 -33.01 4.23 10.95
N GLY A 102 -33.09 5.54 10.68
CA GLY A 102 -34.13 6.42 11.24
C GLY A 102 -33.69 7.42 12.33
N VAL A 103 -32.42 7.45 12.73
CA VAL A 103 -31.90 8.46 13.67
C VAL A 103 -31.30 9.64 12.87
N VAL A 104 -31.99 10.78 12.88
CA VAL A 104 -31.50 12.04 12.29
C VAL A 104 -30.59 12.70 13.32
N ALA A 105 -29.38 13.10 12.93
CA ALA A 105 -28.46 13.83 13.80
C ALA A 105 -29.10 15.17 14.23
N PRO A 106 -28.83 15.67 15.45
CA PRO A 106 -29.32 16.98 15.87
C PRO A 106 -28.83 18.06 14.92
N GLU A 107 -29.77 18.84 14.35
CA GLU A 107 -29.48 20.01 13.51
C GLU A 107 -28.61 21.01 14.28
N VAL A 108 -27.42 21.30 13.75
CA VAL A 108 -26.64 22.48 14.13
C VAL A 108 -27.27 23.68 13.42
N PRO A 109 -27.66 24.77 14.13
CA PRO A 109 -28.27 25.93 13.49
C PRO A 109 -27.35 26.55 12.42
N PRO A 110 -27.88 27.02 11.28
CA PRO A 110 -27.06 27.66 10.25
C PRO A 110 -26.47 28.97 10.77
N ALA A 111 -25.17 29.15 10.55
CA ALA A 111 -24.51 30.44 10.72
C ALA A 111 -25.17 31.48 9.79
N GLN A 112 -25.60 32.59 10.38
CA GLN A 112 -26.27 33.67 9.66
C GLN A 112 -25.35 34.25 8.57
N SER A 113 -25.89 34.33 7.35
CA SER A 113 -25.21 34.87 6.17
C SER A 113 -24.95 36.37 6.33
N ALA A 114 -23.69 36.79 6.19
CA ALA A 114 -23.35 38.19 5.96
C ALA A 114 -23.72 38.59 4.51
N PRO A 115 -24.21 39.81 4.26
CA PRO A 115 -24.64 40.23 2.93
C PRO A 115 -23.46 40.43 1.96
N ASN A 116 -23.65 39.90 0.74
CA ASN A 116 -22.76 40.08 -0.42
C ASN A 116 -22.59 41.56 -0.77
N GLY A 117 -21.37 42.08 -0.61
CA GLY A 117 -20.88 43.28 -1.31
C GLY A 117 -19.83 42.88 -2.35
N PRO A 118 -19.71 43.60 -3.49
CA PRO A 118 -18.74 43.23 -4.52
C PRO A 118 -17.32 43.48 -4.03
N MET A 119 -16.51 42.41 -3.96
CA MET A 119 -15.08 42.48 -3.67
C MET A 119 -14.35 43.19 -4.81
N GLN A 120 -14.02 44.46 -4.61
CA GLN A 120 -12.91 45.11 -5.30
C GLN A 120 -11.60 44.59 -4.68
N GLY A 121 -10.68 44.16 -5.54
CA GLY A 121 -9.44 43.47 -5.13
C GLY A 121 -8.56 44.31 -4.20
N PRO A 122 -7.80 43.69 -3.27
CA PRO A 122 -6.93 44.45 -2.40
C PRO A 122 -5.64 44.82 -3.12
N GLY A 123 -5.45 46.12 -3.34
CA GLY A 123 -4.14 46.72 -3.53
C GLY A 123 -3.29 46.65 -2.24
N PRO A 124 -1.97 46.89 -2.33
CA PRO A 124 -1.05 46.64 -1.24
C PRO A 124 -1.23 47.68 -0.13
N MET A 125 -1.42 47.24 1.12
CA MET A 125 -1.44 48.11 2.29
C MET A 125 -0.11 48.07 3.04
N PRO A 126 0.34 49.20 3.61
CA PRO A 126 1.66 49.37 4.21
C PRO A 126 1.69 48.98 5.70
N PHE A 127 2.88 48.64 6.18
CA PHE A 127 3.21 48.44 7.60
C PHE A 127 3.00 49.71 8.44
N PRO A 128 2.57 49.56 9.70
CA PRO A 128 3.07 50.40 10.77
C PRO A 128 3.62 49.59 11.96
N GLY A 129 4.74 50.06 12.50
CA GLY A 129 5.48 49.44 13.60
C GLY A 129 4.97 49.75 15.01
N ASN A 130 5.56 48.98 15.93
CA ASN A 130 5.84 49.15 17.37
C ASN A 130 4.93 50.04 18.25
N VAL A 131 4.48 49.49 19.38
CA VAL A 131 4.87 49.94 20.74
C VAL A 131 4.61 48.87 21.83
N PRO A 132 5.29 48.92 23.00
CA PRO A 132 5.54 47.78 23.89
C PRO A 132 4.85 47.82 25.27
N GLY A 133 4.77 46.65 25.92
CA GLY A 133 4.89 46.47 27.38
C GLY A 133 3.62 46.25 28.19
N GLN A 134 3.56 45.12 28.93
CA GLN A 134 3.16 44.98 30.36
C GLN A 134 3.18 43.48 30.77
N PRO A 135 3.24 43.14 32.08
CA PRO A 135 4.12 42.15 32.67
C PRO A 135 3.41 40.88 33.17
N GLY A 136 4.22 39.84 33.43
CA GLY A 136 3.76 38.46 33.63
C GLY A 136 3.21 38.09 35.01
N MET A 137 2.94 36.78 35.15
CA MET A 137 2.87 35.92 36.36
C MET A 137 2.57 34.45 35.91
N PRO A 138 2.81 33.41 36.73
CA PRO A 138 3.68 32.30 36.34
C PRO A 138 3.08 30.89 36.35
N ASN A 139 3.84 29.98 35.72
CA ASN A 139 4.05 28.54 35.99
C ASN A 139 2.95 27.51 35.72
N GLY A 140 3.33 26.49 34.94
CA GLY A 140 2.90 25.12 35.20
C GLY A 140 2.94 24.15 34.02
N GLN A 141 4.09 23.83 33.42
CA GLN A 141 4.30 22.46 32.90
C GLN A 141 5.78 22.07 32.70
N PRO A 142 6.17 20.82 32.98
CA PRO A 142 7.57 20.39 33.12
C PRO A 142 8.29 20.26 31.78
N GLY A 143 9.55 20.68 31.75
CA GLY A 143 10.41 20.68 30.59
C GLY A 143 10.85 19.27 30.14
N MET A 144 10.74 19.01 28.84
CA MET A 144 11.51 17.97 28.18
C MET A 144 12.94 18.47 28.01
N THR A 145 13.86 17.82 28.72
CA THR A 145 15.30 18.05 28.60
C THR A 145 15.77 17.74 27.18
N ALA A 146 16.50 18.69 26.60
CA ALA A 146 17.19 18.56 25.33
C ALA A 146 18.04 17.28 25.27
N ALA A 147 17.91 16.52 24.18
CA ALA A 147 18.74 15.36 23.89
C ALA A 147 20.20 15.79 23.69
N VAL A 148 21.06 15.37 24.61
CA VAL A 148 22.52 15.55 24.57
C VAL A 148 23.10 14.70 23.43
N LYS A 149 23.63 15.34 22.38
CA LYS A 149 24.46 14.67 21.36
C LYS A 149 25.73 14.12 22.02
N LYS A 150 25.82 12.79 22.16
CA LYS A 150 27.00 12.09 22.69
C LYS A 150 28.12 12.10 21.63
N LYS A 151 29.17 12.90 21.85
CA LYS A 151 30.40 12.87 21.04
C LYS A 151 31.19 11.60 21.40
N ILE A 152 31.41 10.72 20.42
CA ILE A 152 32.27 9.53 20.55
C ILE A 152 33.74 10.00 20.38
N PRO A 153 34.68 9.57 21.23
CA PRO A 153 36.07 10.02 21.16
C PRO A 153 36.78 9.54 19.88
N PRO A 154 37.72 10.33 19.31
CA PRO A 154 38.36 10.09 18.02
C PRO A 154 39.29 8.86 17.96
N LEU A 155 39.43 8.10 19.04
CA LEU A 155 40.34 6.95 19.12
C LEU A 155 39.72 5.64 18.62
N THR A 156 38.39 5.52 18.59
CA THR A 156 37.67 4.32 18.11
C THR A 156 37.56 4.27 16.57
N ILE A 157 37.57 5.41 15.89
CA ILE A 157 37.52 5.48 14.42
C ILE A 157 38.85 5.02 13.79
N ALA A 158 39.99 5.30 14.45
CA ALA A 158 41.31 4.91 13.98
C ALA A 158 41.55 3.38 14.06
N LEU A 159 41.01 2.71 15.09
CA LEU A 159 41.14 1.25 15.26
C LEU A 159 40.27 0.47 14.26
N ILE A 160 39.07 0.98 13.95
CA ILE A 160 38.18 0.35 12.96
C ILE A 160 38.72 0.55 11.54
N ALA A 161 39.26 1.73 11.22
CA ALA A 161 39.92 1.99 9.94
C ALA A 161 41.18 1.12 9.74
N ALA A 162 41.99 0.92 10.78
CA ALA A 162 43.18 0.05 10.70
C ALA A 162 42.82 -1.44 10.50
N LEU A 163 41.74 -1.92 11.13
CA LEU A 163 41.26 -3.29 10.93
C LEU A 163 40.72 -3.53 9.51
N ILE A 164 40.01 -2.55 8.95
CA ILE A 164 39.49 -2.64 7.57
C ILE A 164 40.64 -2.64 6.56
N VAL A 165 41.69 -1.83 6.77
CA VAL A 165 42.87 -1.81 5.89
C VAL A 165 43.65 -3.13 5.96
N VAL A 166 43.79 -3.74 7.14
CA VAL A 166 44.50 -5.04 7.28
C VAL A 166 43.74 -6.18 6.61
N VAL A 167 42.41 -6.20 6.69
CA VAL A 167 41.58 -7.22 6.03
C VAL A 167 41.60 -7.04 4.50
N LEU A 168 41.61 -5.80 4.01
CA LEU A 168 41.73 -5.50 2.58
C LEU A 168 43.12 -5.86 2.01
N PHE A 169 44.20 -5.64 2.77
CA PHE A 169 45.55 -6.05 2.35
C PHE A 169 45.76 -7.58 2.39
N ALA A 170 45.12 -8.29 3.31
CA ALA A 170 45.19 -9.76 3.37
C ALA A 170 44.44 -10.43 2.19
N ALA A 171 43.34 -9.83 1.72
CA ALA A 171 42.59 -10.33 0.57
C ALA A 171 43.35 -10.12 -0.77
N VAL A 172 44.09 -9.01 -0.90
CA VAL A 172 44.89 -8.73 -2.11
C VAL A 172 46.16 -9.59 -2.20
N ALA A 173 46.72 -10.03 -1.07
CA ALA A 173 47.91 -10.88 -1.05
C ALA A 173 47.64 -12.35 -1.43
N LEU A 174 46.39 -12.82 -1.42
CA LEU A 174 46.04 -14.22 -1.69
C LEU A 174 45.53 -14.50 -3.11
N PHE A 175 45.31 -13.48 -3.95
CA PHE A 175 44.81 -13.66 -5.32
C PHE A 175 45.51 -12.79 -6.39
N GLY A 176 46.82 -12.57 -6.24
CA GLY A 176 47.69 -11.98 -7.27
C GLY A 176 48.69 -13.01 -7.81
N GLY A 177 48.37 -13.63 -8.95
CA GLY A 177 49.12 -14.76 -9.53
C GLY A 177 50.54 -14.45 -10.02
N LYS A 178 51.36 -15.50 -10.07
CA LYS A 178 52.63 -15.54 -10.80
C LYS A 178 52.75 -16.84 -11.61
N GLY A 179 52.27 -16.82 -12.85
CA GLY A 179 52.89 -17.58 -13.94
C GLY A 179 54.10 -16.78 -14.46
N ASN A 180 55.15 -17.32 -15.06
CA ASN A 180 55.37 -18.60 -15.72
C ASN A 180 56.90 -18.73 -15.92
N SER A 181 57.48 -19.94 -15.87
CA SER A 181 58.49 -20.44 -16.82
C SER A 181 59.03 -21.81 -16.40
N SER A 182 58.95 -22.72 -17.36
CA SER A 182 59.37 -24.12 -17.38
C SER A 182 60.88 -24.32 -17.32
N SER A 183 61.31 -25.34 -16.56
CA SER A 183 62.51 -26.14 -16.88
C SER A 183 62.17 -27.62 -16.66
N GLY A 184 61.80 -28.30 -17.74
CA GLY A 184 61.62 -29.74 -17.75
C GLY A 184 62.14 -30.31 -19.05
N THR A 185 63.32 -30.92 -19.01
CA THR A 185 63.77 -31.88 -20.03
C THR A 185 64.67 -32.91 -19.38
N ALA A 186 64.16 -34.13 -19.28
CA ALA A 186 64.85 -35.36 -19.67
C ALA A 186 63.78 -36.45 -19.81
N GLY A 187 63.59 -36.98 -21.02
CA GLY A 187 62.62 -38.04 -21.29
C GLY A 187 62.24 -38.18 -22.76
N THR A 188 63.15 -38.77 -23.52
CA THR A 188 63.07 -39.38 -24.87
C THR A 188 61.67 -39.79 -25.36
N THR A 189 61.32 -39.49 -26.63
CA THR A 189 61.22 -40.45 -27.78
C THR A 189 60.27 -39.95 -28.90
N ALA A 190 60.86 -39.76 -30.08
CA ALA A 190 60.38 -39.98 -31.47
C ALA A 190 59.13 -39.27 -32.08
N SER A 191 59.42 -38.65 -33.24
CA SER A 191 58.68 -38.71 -34.53
C SER A 191 57.31 -38.02 -34.62
N ASP A 192 56.91 -37.33 -35.68
CA ASP A 192 57.45 -37.03 -37.01
C ASP A 192 56.56 -35.91 -37.61
N GLN A 193 57.12 -35.10 -38.53
CA GLN A 193 56.49 -34.39 -39.68
C GLN A 193 55.05 -33.83 -39.59
N GLY A 194 54.73 -32.60 -40.03
CA GLY A 194 55.41 -31.76 -40.99
C GLY A 194 54.68 -30.43 -41.24
N THR A 195 55.47 -29.50 -41.74
CA THR A 195 55.26 -28.10 -42.12
C THR A 195 54.18 -27.84 -43.17
N SER A 196 53.39 -26.76 -43.01
CA SER A 196 53.06 -25.72 -44.03
C SER A 196 51.97 -24.77 -43.47
N SER A 197 52.31 -23.61 -42.91
CA SER A 197 52.56 -22.29 -43.55
C SER A 197 51.31 -21.45 -43.87
N SER A 198 51.32 -20.25 -43.28
CA SER A 198 50.65 -18.98 -43.66
C SER A 198 49.19 -18.74 -43.21
N SER A 199 49.00 -17.82 -42.25
CA SER A 199 48.78 -16.39 -42.55
C SER A 199 48.44 -15.63 -41.27
N SER A 200 49.11 -14.50 -41.10
CA SER A 200 48.88 -13.52 -40.05
C SER A 200 47.49 -12.89 -40.20
N SER A 201 46.60 -13.13 -39.24
CA SER A 201 45.48 -12.25 -38.93
C SER A 201 45.70 -11.70 -37.53
N SER A 202 45.94 -10.39 -37.46
CA SER A 202 46.01 -9.60 -36.23
C SER A 202 44.80 -9.89 -35.34
N SER A 203 44.99 -10.68 -34.29
CA SER A 203 44.03 -10.83 -33.20
C SER A 203 44.09 -9.55 -32.37
N GLY A 204 43.30 -8.54 -32.76
CA GLY A 204 42.95 -7.44 -31.88
C GLY A 204 42.27 -8.03 -30.65
N GLY A 205 43.04 -8.19 -29.56
CA GLY A 205 42.52 -8.69 -28.30
C GLY A 205 41.48 -7.71 -27.78
N SER A 206 40.20 -8.03 -27.98
CA SER A 206 39.10 -7.37 -27.29
C SER A 206 39.21 -7.73 -25.82
N SER A 207 39.82 -6.88 -25.01
CA SER A 207 39.79 -7.01 -23.56
C SER A 207 38.36 -6.79 -23.08
N THR A 208 37.65 -7.87 -22.74
CA THR A 208 36.33 -7.79 -22.12
C THR A 208 36.47 -7.20 -20.71
N CYS A 209 35.70 -6.17 -20.38
CA CYS A 209 35.70 -5.59 -19.05
C CYS A 209 35.03 -6.57 -18.06
N SER A 210 35.77 -6.99 -17.02
CA SER A 210 35.21 -7.87 -15.97
C SER A 210 34.65 -7.09 -14.76
N THR A 211 34.75 -5.76 -14.77
CA THR A 211 34.21 -4.89 -13.72
C THR A 211 32.77 -4.52 -14.06
N ALA A 212 31.89 -4.51 -13.05
CA ALA A 212 30.50 -4.07 -13.24
C ALA A 212 30.45 -2.65 -13.85
N PRO A 213 29.54 -2.39 -14.81
CA PRO A 213 29.41 -1.07 -15.41
C PRO A 213 28.93 -0.04 -14.38
N LYS A 214 29.25 1.23 -14.62
CA LYS A 214 28.61 2.33 -13.90
C LYS A 214 27.21 2.52 -14.45
N ALA A 215 26.27 2.89 -13.58
CA ALA A 215 24.88 3.09 -13.96
C ALA A 215 24.31 4.38 -13.36
N THR A 216 23.38 5.00 -14.09
CA THR A 216 22.61 6.17 -13.63
C THR A 216 21.17 6.06 -14.14
N VAL A 217 20.18 6.40 -13.32
CA VAL A 217 18.78 6.47 -13.76
C VAL A 217 18.58 7.73 -14.59
N ALA A 218 17.99 7.57 -15.77
CA ALA A 218 17.64 8.65 -16.70
C ALA A 218 16.19 9.10 -16.49
N THR A 219 15.28 8.13 -16.41
CA THR A 219 13.85 8.36 -16.18
C THR A 219 13.30 7.33 -15.22
N VAL A 220 12.26 7.75 -14.49
CA VAL A 220 11.43 6.91 -13.64
C VAL A 220 10.00 7.07 -14.14
N ASP A 221 9.37 5.96 -14.48
CA ASP A 221 8.04 5.87 -15.06
C ASP A 221 7.26 4.74 -14.38
N THR A 222 5.96 4.65 -14.64
CA THR A 222 5.12 3.53 -14.22
C THR A 222 4.46 2.84 -15.41
N MET A 223 4.32 1.52 -15.36
CA MET A 223 3.67 0.73 -16.40
C MET A 223 3.06 -0.53 -15.81
N ASN A 224 1.74 -0.69 -15.86
CA ASN A 224 1.04 -1.90 -15.36
C ASN A 224 1.47 -2.28 -13.92
N ASP A 225 1.52 -1.29 -13.01
CA ASP A 225 1.98 -1.43 -11.61
C ASP A 225 3.47 -1.76 -11.43
N TYR A 226 4.27 -1.76 -12.51
CA TYR A 226 5.72 -1.79 -12.42
C TYR A 226 6.27 -0.37 -12.29
N LEU A 227 7.28 -0.21 -11.44
CA LEU A 227 8.23 0.89 -11.54
C LEU A 227 9.17 0.59 -12.71
N VAL A 228 9.17 1.44 -13.74
CA VAL A 228 10.03 1.30 -14.90
C VAL A 228 11.10 2.37 -14.87
N THR A 229 12.37 1.98 -14.80
CA THR A 229 13.49 2.92 -14.88
C THR A 229 14.23 2.76 -16.19
N THR A 230 14.53 3.89 -16.83
CA THR A 230 15.51 3.90 -17.93
C THR A 230 16.87 4.10 -17.31
N VAL A 231 17.76 3.10 -17.40
CA VAL A 231 19.10 3.16 -16.80
C VAL A 231 20.14 3.31 -17.90
N HIS A 232 20.97 4.35 -17.80
CA HIS A 232 22.15 4.50 -18.63
C HIS A 232 23.32 3.73 -18.01
N PHE A 233 24.06 3.01 -18.84
CA PHE A 233 25.26 2.28 -18.46
C PHE A 233 26.50 2.88 -19.12
N SER A 234 27.63 2.83 -18.44
CA SER A 234 28.92 3.20 -19.01
C SER A 234 30.02 2.26 -18.53
N SER A 235 31.04 2.07 -19.36
CA SER A 235 32.17 1.22 -19.02
C SER A 235 32.92 1.73 -17.79
N SER A 236 33.22 0.80 -16.88
CA SER A 236 34.12 1.03 -15.75
C SER A 236 35.59 0.82 -16.13
N CYS A 237 35.86 0.30 -17.33
CA CYS A 237 37.19 0.00 -17.83
C CYS A 237 37.71 1.12 -18.74
N SER A 238 39.02 1.36 -18.71
CA SER A 238 39.68 2.28 -19.64
C SER A 238 40.29 1.50 -20.81
N GLY A 239 40.08 1.96 -22.05
CA GLY A 239 40.79 1.46 -23.24
C GLY A 239 40.08 0.45 -24.15
N SER A 240 38.82 0.08 -23.89
CA SER A 240 38.06 -0.84 -24.74
C SER A 240 37.39 -0.10 -25.91
N SER A 241 37.68 -0.47 -27.16
CA SER A 241 36.97 0.05 -28.34
C SER A 241 35.60 -0.60 -28.57
N LYS A 242 35.31 -1.69 -27.87
CA LYS A 242 34.01 -2.35 -27.75
C LYS A 242 33.90 -2.97 -26.36
N ASP A 243 32.79 -2.73 -25.69
CA ASP A 243 32.51 -3.27 -24.37
C ASP A 243 31.01 -3.56 -24.28
N VAL A 244 30.66 -4.82 -24.03
CA VAL A 244 29.29 -5.32 -24.10
C VAL A 244 28.95 -5.99 -22.79
N PHE A 245 27.90 -5.50 -22.14
CA PHE A 245 27.38 -6.01 -20.88
C PHE A 245 26.21 -6.96 -21.12
N GLY A 246 26.41 -8.24 -20.80
CA GLY A 246 25.44 -9.31 -21.08
C GLY A 246 25.33 -10.35 -19.96
N SER A 247 25.53 -9.94 -18.72
CA SER A 247 25.42 -10.84 -17.56
C SER A 247 23.97 -11.25 -17.32
N ASN A 248 23.74 -12.53 -17.01
CA ASN A 248 22.40 -13.09 -16.82
C ASN A 248 21.89 -13.03 -15.35
N ASN A 249 22.68 -12.48 -14.45
CA ASN A 249 22.41 -12.48 -13.00
C ASN A 249 22.86 -11.17 -12.38
N THR A 250 22.35 -10.06 -12.93
CA THR A 250 22.74 -8.71 -12.52
C THR A 250 21.72 -8.13 -11.56
N GLU A 251 22.11 -7.93 -10.32
CA GLU A 251 21.33 -7.12 -9.39
C GLU A 251 21.51 -5.64 -9.71
N ILE A 252 20.38 -4.95 -9.86
CA ILE A 252 20.32 -3.50 -9.94
C ILE A 252 19.62 -3.03 -8.67
N LYS A 253 20.38 -2.36 -7.81
CA LYS A 253 19.88 -1.74 -6.57
C LYS A 253 19.88 -0.23 -6.74
N ILE A 254 18.73 0.38 -6.49
CA ILE A 254 18.49 1.82 -6.58
C ILE A 254 18.19 2.34 -5.17
N SER A 255 18.88 3.41 -4.78
CA SER A 255 18.74 4.06 -3.48
C SER A 255 18.75 5.59 -3.63
N ASP A 256 18.12 6.29 -2.71
CA ASP A 256 18.15 7.75 -2.54
C ASP A 256 18.76 8.11 -1.17
N SER A 257 18.65 9.38 -0.74
CA SER A 257 19.13 9.79 0.58
C SER A 257 18.37 9.14 1.75
N ASP A 258 17.14 8.70 1.52
CA ASP A 258 16.23 8.14 2.53
C ASP A 258 16.29 6.61 2.60
N GLY A 259 16.88 5.94 1.61
CA GLY A 259 17.22 4.53 1.67
C GLY A 259 16.99 3.76 0.37
N LEU A 260 16.43 2.56 0.51
CA LEU A 260 16.19 1.65 -0.61
C LEU A 260 14.96 2.09 -1.41
N VAL A 261 15.16 2.34 -2.70
CA VAL A 261 14.07 2.68 -3.64
C VAL A 261 13.58 1.42 -4.33
N ALA A 262 14.49 0.65 -4.92
CA ALA A 262 14.16 -0.57 -5.65
C ALA A 262 15.35 -1.55 -5.71
N SER A 263 15.08 -2.86 -5.81
CA SER A 263 16.12 -3.86 -6.08
C SER A 263 15.54 -5.06 -6.81
N ALA A 264 16.17 -5.45 -7.92
CA ALA A 264 15.80 -6.64 -8.68
C ALA A 264 16.98 -7.19 -9.50
N VAL A 265 16.88 -8.46 -9.89
CA VAL A 265 17.88 -9.17 -10.71
C VAL A 265 17.41 -9.24 -12.15
N PHE A 266 18.26 -8.82 -13.08
CA PHE A 266 17.97 -8.78 -14.50
C PHE A 266 18.90 -9.70 -15.29
N ASP A 267 18.35 -10.27 -16.35
CA ASP A 267 19.08 -11.07 -17.33
C ASP A 267 19.35 -10.25 -18.60
N PHE A 268 20.59 -9.79 -18.75
CA PHE A 268 21.07 -9.08 -19.93
C PHE A 268 21.65 -10.02 -21.00
N SER A 269 21.67 -11.33 -20.80
CA SER A 269 22.30 -12.26 -21.76
C SER A 269 21.53 -12.39 -23.07
N SER A 270 20.22 -12.16 -23.04
CA SER A 270 19.34 -12.23 -24.22
C SER A 270 19.25 -10.91 -24.99
N ASP A 271 19.52 -9.78 -24.33
CA ASP A 271 19.53 -8.45 -24.93
C ASP A 271 20.68 -7.62 -24.33
N PRO A 272 21.94 -7.92 -24.71
CA PRO A 272 23.12 -7.33 -24.10
C PRO A 272 23.29 -5.86 -24.50
N VAL A 273 23.79 -5.05 -23.56
CA VAL A 273 23.96 -3.60 -23.74
C VAL A 273 25.37 -3.30 -24.22
N ASP A 274 25.52 -2.63 -25.37
CA ASP A 274 26.80 -2.10 -25.83
C ASP A 274 27.16 -0.81 -25.07
N ILE A 275 27.89 -0.96 -23.97
CA ILE A 275 28.31 0.12 -23.06
C ILE A 275 29.49 0.94 -23.58
N SER A 276 30.00 0.62 -24.78
CA SER A 276 30.92 1.50 -25.51
C SER A 276 30.20 2.60 -26.30
N SER A 277 28.88 2.49 -26.47
CA SER A 277 28.05 3.50 -27.13
C SER A 277 27.60 4.60 -26.16
N SER A 278 27.39 5.82 -26.70
CA SER A 278 26.80 6.93 -25.94
C SER A 278 25.29 6.77 -25.68
N SER A 279 24.66 5.74 -26.25
CA SER A 279 23.24 5.39 -26.10
C SER A 279 23.03 4.09 -25.31
N ALA A 280 24.01 3.68 -24.51
CA ALA A 280 23.95 2.46 -23.70
C ALA A 280 22.90 2.61 -22.60
N GLN A 281 21.70 2.08 -22.84
CA GLN A 281 20.60 2.11 -21.88
C GLN A 281 19.77 0.83 -21.92
N ALA A 282 19.14 0.52 -20.79
CA ALA A 282 18.10 -0.49 -20.71
C ALA A 282 16.89 0.04 -19.93
N ARG A 283 15.71 -0.47 -20.26
CA ARG A 283 14.48 -0.19 -19.50
C ARG A 283 14.21 -1.36 -18.58
N LEU A 284 14.19 -1.08 -17.27
CA LEU A 284 14.15 -2.08 -16.22
C LEU A 284 12.84 -1.93 -15.44
N ALA A 285 12.03 -2.98 -15.40
CA ALA A 285 10.77 -3.03 -14.68
C ALA A 285 10.93 -3.78 -13.35
N PHE A 286 10.60 -3.09 -12.27
CA PHE A 286 10.56 -3.61 -10.91
C PHE A 286 9.09 -3.84 -10.52
N ALA A 287 8.75 -5.05 -10.11
CA ALA A 287 7.41 -5.39 -9.63
C ALA A 287 7.11 -4.74 -8.28
N THR A 288 5.85 -4.72 -7.84
CA THR A 288 5.41 -4.07 -6.57
C THR A 288 6.11 -4.59 -5.30
N ASN A 289 6.68 -5.78 -5.35
CA ASN A 289 7.49 -6.36 -4.27
C ASN A 289 9.01 -6.11 -4.43
N GLN A 290 9.40 -5.26 -5.38
CA GLN A 290 10.78 -4.93 -5.72
C GLN A 290 11.08 -3.43 -5.64
N TYR A 291 10.10 -2.61 -5.28
CA TYR A 291 10.27 -1.19 -5.02
C TYR A 291 9.44 -0.71 -3.82
N TRP A 292 10.00 0.24 -3.07
CA TRP A 292 9.58 0.64 -1.71
C TRP A 292 9.47 2.16 -1.55
N ARG A 293 9.27 2.84 -2.66
CA ARG A 293 8.98 4.27 -2.76
C ARG A 293 7.82 4.50 -3.72
N VAL A 294 6.97 5.47 -3.42
CA VAL A 294 5.90 5.88 -4.33
C VAL A 294 6.55 6.53 -5.57
N PRO A 295 6.24 6.09 -6.80
CA PRO A 295 6.93 6.54 -8.01
C PRO A 295 6.95 8.07 -8.19
N GLU A 296 5.86 8.76 -7.86
CA GLU A 296 5.73 10.22 -7.98
C GLU A 296 6.61 11.00 -6.98
N GLN A 297 7.13 10.33 -5.97
CA GLN A 297 8.01 10.90 -4.95
C GLN A 297 9.51 10.66 -5.27
N ILE A 298 9.82 9.93 -6.36
CA ILE A 298 11.20 9.60 -6.72
C ILE A 298 11.80 10.72 -7.59
N ASP A 299 12.83 11.38 -7.08
CA ASP A 299 13.66 12.29 -7.87
C ASP A 299 14.82 11.54 -8.52
N ALA A 300 14.78 11.37 -9.84
CA ALA A 300 15.83 10.67 -10.60
C ALA A 300 17.23 11.28 -10.41
N THR A 301 17.35 12.55 -10.01
CA THR A 301 18.62 13.24 -9.82
C THR A 301 19.31 12.92 -8.50
N ASP A 302 18.58 12.39 -7.51
CA ASP A 302 19.11 11.98 -6.20
C ASP A 302 19.40 10.47 -6.11
N LEU A 303 19.18 9.73 -7.21
CA LEU A 303 19.34 8.29 -7.23
C LEU A 303 20.80 7.84 -7.36
N THR A 304 21.17 6.89 -6.52
CA THR A 304 22.39 6.09 -6.63
C THR A 304 22.03 4.70 -7.14
N VAL A 305 22.70 4.26 -8.21
CA VAL A 305 22.53 2.91 -8.76
C VAL A 305 23.77 2.08 -8.47
N THR A 306 23.57 0.90 -7.87
CA THR A 306 24.60 -0.13 -7.71
C THR A 306 24.31 -1.28 -8.66
N VAL A 307 25.33 -1.67 -9.41
CA VAL A 307 25.30 -2.84 -10.29
C VAL A 307 26.20 -3.91 -9.69
N SER A 308 25.64 -5.07 -9.37
CA SER A 308 26.36 -6.20 -8.79
C SER A 308 25.93 -7.52 -9.40
N THR A 309 26.72 -8.57 -9.15
CA THR A 309 26.29 -9.94 -9.41
C THR A 309 25.38 -10.38 -8.27
N ALA A 310 24.17 -10.83 -8.59
CA ALA A 310 23.22 -11.23 -7.56
C ALA A 310 23.70 -12.49 -6.81
N THR A 311 23.52 -12.53 -5.50
CA THR A 311 23.82 -13.69 -4.65
C THR A 311 22.63 -14.62 -4.49
N ALA A 312 21.43 -14.11 -4.71
CA ALA A 312 20.18 -14.85 -4.74
C ALA A 312 19.24 -14.22 -5.79
N ALA A 313 18.47 -15.07 -6.47
CA ALA A 313 17.42 -14.64 -7.36
C ALA A 313 16.26 -15.64 -7.25
N ASP A 314 15.05 -15.16 -6.97
CA ASP A 314 13.84 -15.98 -7.00
C ASP A 314 12.72 -15.32 -7.79
N GLY A 315 11.70 -16.13 -8.12
CA GLY A 315 10.59 -15.71 -8.96
C GLY A 315 10.91 -15.74 -10.46
N SER A 316 9.86 -15.69 -11.27
CA SER A 316 9.98 -15.55 -12.72
C SER A 316 9.43 -14.20 -13.12
N ALA A 317 10.30 -13.37 -13.66
CA ALA A 317 9.93 -12.05 -14.13
C ALA A 317 9.28 -12.16 -15.51
N SER A 318 8.09 -11.59 -15.67
CA SER A 318 7.44 -11.46 -16.97
C SER A 318 7.54 -10.02 -17.44
N SER A 319 8.11 -9.81 -18.63
CA SER A 319 8.25 -8.48 -19.23
C SER A 319 6.88 -7.81 -19.39
N PRO A 320 6.67 -6.57 -18.90
CA PRO A 320 5.39 -5.88 -19.02
C PRO A 320 5.13 -5.34 -20.43
N ALA A 321 6.18 -5.17 -21.25
CA ALA A 321 6.10 -4.69 -22.62
C ALA A 321 7.38 -5.01 -23.40
N SER A 322 7.28 -5.06 -24.73
CA SER A 322 8.45 -5.22 -25.60
C SER A 322 9.52 -4.15 -25.33
N GLY A 323 10.77 -4.57 -25.20
CA GLY A 323 11.89 -3.67 -24.90
C GLY A 323 11.97 -3.21 -23.44
N VAL A 324 11.25 -3.88 -22.52
CA VAL A 324 11.36 -3.66 -21.07
C VAL A 324 11.75 -4.98 -20.40
N MET A 325 12.89 -5.01 -19.73
CA MET A 325 13.34 -6.18 -18.97
C MET A 325 12.64 -6.20 -17.62
N ALA A 326 12.03 -7.32 -17.24
CA ALA A 326 11.47 -7.48 -15.91
C ALA A 326 12.50 -8.12 -14.97
N GLY A 327 12.52 -7.65 -13.73
CA GLY A 327 13.42 -8.15 -12.70
C GLY A 327 12.87 -9.33 -11.93
N ALA A 328 13.71 -10.31 -11.60
CA ALA A 328 13.47 -11.30 -10.57
C ALA A 328 13.80 -10.71 -9.19
N ASN A 329 13.35 -11.34 -8.11
CA ASN A 329 13.58 -10.79 -6.77
C ASN A 329 15.04 -10.94 -6.37
N ALA A 330 15.69 -9.83 -6.01
CA ALA A 330 17.10 -9.81 -5.58
C ALA A 330 17.30 -10.16 -4.10
N MET A 331 16.29 -9.93 -3.28
CA MET A 331 16.36 -10.12 -1.83
C MET A 331 15.48 -11.30 -1.43
N GLY A 332 15.83 -11.96 -0.31
CA GLY A 332 14.98 -13.00 0.27
C GLY A 332 13.65 -12.45 0.78
N ASN A 333 12.68 -13.34 1.01
CA ASN A 333 11.34 -12.91 1.43
C ASN A 333 11.34 -12.05 2.69
N ASP A 334 12.09 -12.42 3.72
CA ASP A 334 12.14 -11.71 5.00
C ASP A 334 12.73 -10.30 4.87
N ASP A 335 13.71 -10.12 3.97
CA ASP A 335 14.29 -8.81 3.66
C ASP A 335 13.29 -7.92 2.91
N ARG A 336 12.51 -8.51 1.99
CA ARG A 336 11.44 -7.79 1.27
C ARG A 336 10.28 -7.41 2.19
N GLU A 337 9.91 -8.29 3.12
CA GLU A 337 8.93 -7.96 4.18
C GLU A 337 9.42 -6.80 5.05
N SER A 338 10.69 -6.82 5.45
CA SER A 338 11.29 -5.74 6.24
C SER A 338 11.33 -4.42 5.46
N ALA A 339 11.67 -4.46 4.16
CA ALA A 339 11.65 -3.29 3.30
C ALA A 339 10.22 -2.76 3.07
N ALA A 340 9.22 -3.64 2.92
CA ALA A 340 7.82 -3.24 2.79
C ALA A 340 7.28 -2.59 4.06
N HIS A 341 7.61 -3.14 5.23
CA HIS A 341 7.27 -2.50 6.51
C HIS A 341 7.90 -1.10 6.61
N GLN A 342 9.19 -0.96 6.33
CA GLN A 342 9.85 0.35 6.34
C GLN A 342 9.18 1.33 5.36
N ALA A 343 8.78 0.87 4.16
CA ALA A 343 8.09 1.69 3.19
C ALA A 343 6.73 2.21 3.70
N LEU A 344 5.97 1.36 4.39
CA LEU A 344 4.70 1.76 5.01
C LEU A 344 4.93 2.83 6.08
N GLU A 345 5.93 2.67 6.96
CA GLU A 345 6.25 3.64 8.01
C GLU A 345 6.74 4.98 7.43
N ASP A 346 7.63 4.93 6.42
CA ASP A 346 8.12 6.11 5.72
C ASP A 346 6.95 6.87 5.05
N GLN A 347 6.04 6.13 4.41
CA GLN A 347 4.87 6.72 3.75
C GLN A 347 3.87 7.31 4.75
N ILE A 348 3.60 6.65 5.88
CA ILE A 348 2.79 7.20 6.97
C ILE A 348 3.38 8.52 7.47
N SER A 349 4.71 8.56 7.67
CA SER A 349 5.42 9.76 8.08
C SER A 349 5.28 10.89 7.04
N HIS A 350 5.45 10.57 5.76
CA HIS A 350 5.27 11.49 4.64
C HIS A 350 3.84 12.08 4.60
N ASP A 351 2.83 11.23 4.73
CA ASP A 351 1.42 11.61 4.54
C ASP A 351 0.80 12.31 5.75
N LYS A 352 1.46 12.25 6.92
CA LYS A 352 0.94 12.78 8.19
C LYS A 352 0.45 14.23 8.11
N SER A 353 1.19 15.09 7.41
CA SER A 353 0.79 16.50 7.27
C SER A 353 -0.47 16.65 6.43
N ALA A 354 -0.60 15.91 5.33
CA ALA A 354 -1.79 15.96 4.49
C ALA A 354 -3.00 15.36 5.20
N ALA A 355 -2.81 14.24 5.89
CA ALA A 355 -3.87 13.58 6.66
C ALA A 355 -4.46 14.48 7.74
N SER A 356 -3.66 15.36 8.36
CA SER A 356 -4.14 16.30 9.38
C SER A 356 -5.24 17.26 8.91
N GLY A 357 -5.42 17.45 7.59
CA GLY A 357 -6.56 18.20 7.06
C GLY A 357 -7.91 17.58 7.44
N PHE A 358 -7.97 16.25 7.54
CA PHE A 358 -9.20 15.49 7.78
C PHE A 358 -9.65 15.45 9.24
N TYR A 359 -9.01 16.21 10.14
CA TYR A 359 -9.60 16.51 11.46
C TYR A 359 -10.84 17.40 11.37
N TYR A 360 -11.00 18.15 10.27
CA TYR A 360 -12.03 19.19 10.13
C TYR A 360 -12.89 19.05 8.86
N THR A 361 -12.61 18.06 8.03
CA THR A 361 -13.34 17.75 6.79
C THR A 361 -13.38 16.24 6.60
N TYR A 362 -14.29 15.77 5.74
CA TYR A 362 -14.44 14.35 5.45
C TYR A 362 -13.55 13.93 4.29
N THR A 363 -13.11 12.68 4.33
CA THR A 363 -12.52 11.94 3.22
C THR A 363 -13.20 10.58 3.10
N THR A 364 -12.65 9.67 2.29
CA THR A 364 -13.10 8.29 2.24
C THR A 364 -11.96 7.33 2.58
N GLN A 365 -12.26 6.34 3.41
CA GLN A 365 -11.39 5.18 3.64
C GLN A 365 -11.63 4.16 2.53
N LEU A 366 -10.57 3.75 1.85
CA LEU A 366 -10.58 2.78 0.75
C LEU A 366 -10.14 1.38 1.21
N SER A 367 -9.30 1.29 2.24
CA SER A 367 -8.79 0.02 2.76
C SER A 367 -8.35 0.14 4.22
N SER A 368 -8.34 -0.99 4.93
CA SER A 368 -7.82 -1.15 6.28
C SER A 368 -7.20 -2.56 6.43
N LYS A 369 -5.87 -2.67 6.41
CA LYS A 369 -5.14 -3.94 6.49
C LYS A 369 -4.14 -3.94 7.64
N ARG A 370 -3.70 -5.13 8.06
CA ARG A 370 -2.61 -5.29 9.03
C ARG A 370 -1.90 -6.61 8.77
N LEU A 371 -0.68 -6.72 9.30
CA LEU A 371 0.08 -7.96 9.24
C LEU A 371 -0.74 -9.11 9.83
N ASP A 372 -0.65 -10.29 9.20
CA ASP A 372 -1.31 -11.54 9.59
C ASP A 372 -2.85 -11.49 9.60
N LEU A 373 -3.46 -10.46 9.02
CA LEU A 373 -4.90 -10.43 8.81
C LEU A 373 -5.29 -11.55 7.83
N ASP A 374 -6.18 -12.46 8.23
CA ASP A 374 -6.79 -13.43 7.32
C ASP A 374 -8.10 -12.86 6.76
N ALA A 375 -8.02 -12.34 5.53
CA ALA A 375 -9.13 -11.69 4.86
C ALA A 375 -8.96 -11.78 3.33
N GLU A 376 -10.08 -11.74 2.60
CA GLU A 376 -10.08 -11.75 1.13
C GLU A 376 -9.36 -12.97 0.53
N GLY A 377 -9.40 -14.09 1.26
CA GLY A 377 -8.82 -15.37 0.82
C GLY A 377 -7.30 -15.45 0.96
N LYS A 378 -6.65 -14.53 1.66
CA LYS A 378 -5.21 -14.58 1.96
C LYS A 378 -4.89 -14.10 3.38
N VAL A 379 -3.71 -14.50 3.85
CA VAL A 379 -3.07 -13.89 5.02
C VAL A 379 -2.22 -12.72 4.52
N TRP A 380 -2.49 -11.53 5.05
CA TRP A 380 -1.86 -10.29 4.61
C TRP A 380 -0.44 -10.12 5.15
N SER A 381 0.52 -9.95 4.25
CA SER A 381 1.91 -9.59 4.54
C SER A 381 2.15 -8.08 4.40
N TYR A 382 3.30 -7.56 4.83
CA TYR A 382 3.63 -6.15 4.55
C TYR A 382 3.82 -5.90 3.06
N GLN A 383 4.40 -6.86 2.32
CA GLN A 383 4.49 -6.78 0.85
C GLN A 383 3.10 -6.62 0.22
N ASP A 384 2.08 -7.34 0.71
CA ASP A 384 0.70 -7.23 0.23
C ASP A 384 0.08 -5.86 0.51
N ILE A 385 0.25 -5.35 1.72
CA ILE A 385 -0.32 -4.07 2.15
C ILE A 385 0.31 -2.92 1.36
N TRP A 386 1.64 -2.96 1.18
CA TRP A 386 2.37 -1.98 0.38
C TRP A 386 1.93 -2.01 -1.09
N ALA A 387 1.82 -3.19 -1.69
CA ALA A 387 1.36 -3.35 -3.06
C ALA A 387 -0.08 -2.85 -3.27
N GLU A 388 -0.98 -3.09 -2.31
CA GLU A 388 -2.35 -2.58 -2.35
C GLU A 388 -2.36 -1.04 -2.28
N PHE A 389 -1.60 -0.45 -1.36
CA PHE A 389 -1.48 1.00 -1.26
C PHE A 389 -0.96 1.64 -2.56
N LEU A 390 0.09 1.06 -3.18
CA LEU A 390 0.59 1.52 -4.47
C LEU A 390 -0.47 1.45 -5.57
N GLY A 391 -1.30 0.41 -5.58
CA GLY A 391 -2.44 0.28 -6.47
C GLY A 391 -3.46 1.41 -6.27
N PHE A 392 -3.76 1.78 -5.03
CA PHE A 392 -4.60 2.94 -4.74
C PHE A 392 -3.95 4.26 -5.15
N LYS A 393 -2.64 4.44 -4.90
CA LYS A 393 -1.90 5.65 -5.25
C LYS A 393 -1.87 5.90 -6.76
N SER A 394 -1.72 4.82 -7.53
CA SER A 394 -1.78 4.82 -9.00
C SER A 394 -3.17 5.26 -9.52
N ARG A 395 -4.25 4.81 -8.86
CA ARG A 395 -5.64 5.17 -9.25
C ARG A 395 -6.08 6.54 -8.75
N TYR A 396 -5.67 6.90 -7.53
CA TYR A 396 -6.01 8.12 -6.83
C TYR A 396 -4.72 8.79 -6.36
N PRO A 397 -4.17 9.74 -7.14
CA PRO A 397 -2.91 10.40 -6.81
C PRO A 397 -2.90 11.10 -5.44
N ASN A 398 -4.08 11.48 -4.92
CA ASN A 398 -4.24 12.07 -3.59
C ASN A 398 -4.27 11.03 -2.46
N ALA A 399 -4.30 9.72 -2.75
CA ALA A 399 -4.41 8.69 -1.73
C ALA A 399 -3.30 8.81 -0.69
N LEU A 400 -3.69 8.65 0.56
CA LEU A 400 -2.80 8.76 1.72
C LEU A 400 -2.81 7.46 2.52
N LEU A 401 -1.68 7.12 3.10
CA LEU A 401 -1.55 6.03 4.05
C LEU A 401 -1.47 6.60 5.47
N ILE A 402 -2.25 6.05 6.38
CA ILE A 402 -2.21 6.40 7.80
C ILE A 402 -2.11 5.16 8.68
N TRP A 403 -1.54 5.33 9.87
CA TRP A 403 -1.64 4.36 10.95
C TRP A 403 -2.86 4.66 11.81
N SER A 404 -3.79 3.72 11.95
CA SER A 404 -5.08 4.00 12.61
C SER A 404 -4.95 4.45 14.06
N ASN A 405 -3.96 3.94 14.81
CA ASN A 405 -3.75 4.35 16.21
C ASN A 405 -3.36 5.82 16.40
N ASP A 406 -2.94 6.52 15.34
CA ASP A 406 -2.57 7.94 15.42
C ASP A 406 -3.79 8.88 15.47
N TYR A 407 -5.00 8.36 15.19
CA TYR A 407 -6.19 9.21 14.99
C TYR A 407 -7.36 8.80 15.92
N PRO A 408 -8.03 9.77 16.58
CA PRO A 408 -9.10 9.47 17.52
C PRO A 408 -10.26 8.66 16.92
N THR A 409 -10.64 8.89 15.66
CA THR A 409 -11.74 8.14 15.02
C THR A 409 -11.56 6.63 15.10
N TYR A 410 -10.33 6.15 15.02
CA TYR A 410 -10.04 4.71 15.11
C TYR A 410 -9.70 4.22 16.52
N THR A 411 -9.47 5.12 17.48
CA THR A 411 -9.06 4.75 18.85
C THR A 411 -10.17 4.92 19.89
N LYS A 412 -11.31 5.51 19.54
CA LYS A 412 -12.50 5.70 20.41
C LYS A 412 -12.95 4.43 21.14
N LYS A 413 -12.73 3.24 20.57
CA LYS A 413 -13.13 1.93 21.15
C LYS A 413 -11.96 1.07 21.62
N GLY A 414 -10.78 1.67 21.78
CA GLY A 414 -9.52 0.97 22.02
C GLY A 414 -8.58 1.03 20.81
N PRO A 415 -7.32 0.59 20.96
CA PRO A 415 -6.34 0.64 19.89
C PRO A 415 -6.81 -0.19 18.69
N SER A 416 -6.58 0.36 17.51
CA SER A 416 -6.77 -0.28 16.22
C SER A 416 -5.41 -0.28 15.51
N GLU A 417 -4.90 -1.46 15.21
CA GLU A 417 -3.56 -1.65 14.63
C GLU A 417 -3.69 -1.95 13.13
N TYR A 418 -4.05 -0.94 12.34
CA TYR A 418 -4.27 -1.07 10.90
C TYR A 418 -3.56 0.04 10.11
N TYR A 419 -3.00 -0.37 8.98
CA TYR A 419 -2.66 0.50 7.87
C TYR A 419 -3.95 0.83 7.11
N VAL A 420 -4.31 2.11 7.09
CA VAL A 420 -5.54 2.58 6.46
C VAL A 420 -5.17 3.43 5.24
N THR A 421 -5.75 3.09 4.10
CA THR A 421 -5.64 3.89 2.88
C THR A 421 -6.85 4.81 2.77
N LEU A 422 -6.60 6.11 2.71
CA LEU A 422 -7.59 7.15 2.45
C LEU A 422 -7.52 7.55 0.97
N SER A 423 -8.63 7.98 0.37
CA SER A 423 -8.61 8.56 -0.98
C SER A 423 -7.87 9.90 -1.04
N GLY A 424 -7.80 10.61 0.10
CA GLY A 424 -7.22 11.95 0.19
C GLY A 424 -8.08 13.04 -0.45
N GLU A 425 -9.24 12.69 -1.01
CA GLU A 425 -10.23 13.65 -1.47
C GLU A 425 -10.91 14.32 -0.26
N SER A 426 -11.21 15.61 -0.37
CA SER A 426 -11.84 16.39 0.70
C SER A 426 -13.31 16.66 0.38
N PHE A 427 -14.20 16.41 1.34
CA PHE A 427 -15.64 16.53 1.20
C PHE A 427 -16.26 17.39 2.31
N SER A 428 -17.28 18.17 1.95
CA SER A 428 -18.05 19.00 2.88
C SER A 428 -18.96 18.20 3.80
N SER A 429 -19.35 16.99 3.42
CA SER A 429 -20.27 16.14 4.16
C SER A 429 -19.99 14.65 3.94
N THR A 430 -20.53 13.81 4.81
CA THR A 430 -20.51 12.35 4.66
C THR A 430 -21.32 11.87 3.44
N ASP A 431 -22.34 12.61 3.03
CA ASP A 431 -23.18 12.27 1.87
C ASP A 431 -22.40 12.49 0.57
N ASP A 432 -21.64 13.58 0.48
CA ASP A 432 -20.74 13.84 -0.67
C ASP A 432 -19.66 12.75 -0.78
N ALA A 433 -19.05 12.38 0.35
CA ALA A 433 -18.04 11.32 0.42
C ALA A 433 -18.62 9.94 0.04
N THR A 434 -19.83 9.61 0.51
CA THR A 434 -20.54 8.37 0.13
C THR A 434 -20.91 8.37 -1.35
N GLY A 435 -21.33 9.52 -1.88
CA GLY A 435 -21.59 9.71 -3.31
C GLY A 435 -20.35 9.46 -4.16
N TRP A 436 -19.19 9.94 -3.70
CA TRP A 436 -17.91 9.69 -4.36
C TRP A 436 -17.54 8.20 -4.36
N CYS A 437 -17.74 7.48 -3.24
CA CYS A 437 -17.52 6.03 -3.19
C CYS A 437 -18.33 5.30 -4.27
N SER A 438 -19.63 5.59 -4.33
CA SER A 438 -20.54 4.96 -5.29
C SER A 438 -20.20 5.32 -6.73
N ALA A 439 -19.81 6.57 -7.00
CA ALA A 439 -19.41 7.04 -8.32
C ALA A 439 -18.13 6.35 -8.84
N ASN A 440 -17.24 5.92 -7.94
CA ASN A 440 -16.03 5.18 -8.26
C ASN A 440 -16.24 3.64 -8.20
N GLY A 441 -17.49 3.19 -8.09
CA GLY A 441 -17.85 1.77 -8.17
C GLY A 441 -17.58 0.98 -6.89
N TYR A 442 -17.37 1.65 -5.76
CA TYR A 442 -17.28 0.99 -4.46
C TYR A 442 -18.66 0.88 -3.81
N ASP A 443 -18.90 -0.27 -3.18
CA ASP A 443 -20.00 -0.42 -2.23
C ASP A 443 -19.58 0.04 -0.83
N SER A 444 -20.51 -0.07 0.13
CA SER A 444 -20.29 0.36 1.52
C SER A 444 -19.24 -0.45 2.28
N ASP A 445 -18.90 -1.65 1.83
CA ASP A 445 -17.90 -2.49 2.50
C ASP A 445 -16.48 -2.15 2.04
N HIS A 446 -16.34 -1.54 0.86
CA HIS A 446 -15.06 -1.24 0.22
C HIS A 446 -14.73 0.26 0.18
N CYS A 447 -15.65 1.14 0.59
CA CYS A 447 -15.40 2.57 0.71
C CYS A 447 -16.34 3.23 1.72
N LEU A 448 -15.77 3.96 2.68
CA LEU A 448 -16.54 4.55 3.79
C LEU A 448 -16.19 6.03 3.98
N PRO A 449 -17.17 6.92 4.18
CA PRO A 449 -16.90 8.30 4.58
C PRO A 449 -16.29 8.31 5.98
N VAL A 450 -15.24 9.10 6.18
CA VAL A 450 -14.52 9.17 7.45
C VAL A 450 -13.97 10.59 7.68
N ASP A 451 -13.88 10.99 8.94
CA ASP A 451 -13.01 12.07 9.40
C ASP A 451 -11.98 11.46 10.37
N LEU A 452 -10.92 12.20 10.69
CA LEU A 452 -9.86 11.71 11.57
C LEU A 452 -10.00 12.20 13.01
N SER A 453 -11.17 12.71 13.41
CA SER A 453 -11.40 13.41 14.69
C SER A 453 -11.84 12.55 15.85
#